data_AF-A0A0C9VQG7-F1
#
_entry.id   AF-A0A0C9VQG7-F1
#
_cell.length_a   1.000
_cell.length_b   1.000
_cell.length_c   1.000
_cell.angle_alpha   90.00
_cell.angle_beta   90.00
_cell.angle_gamma   90.00
#
_symmetry.space_group_name_H-M   'P 1'
#
loop_
_entity.id
_entity.type
_entity.pdbx_description
1 polymer ?
#
loop_
_entity_poly.entity_id
_entity_poly.type
_entity_poly.pdbx_seq_one_letter_code
_entity_poly.pdbx_strand_id
1 'polypeptide(L)'
;MTQYSSQASVKPRLYPIIIERVPIEFKPDVNADLRNLEDKNGICNEEIERTRWIKPPARQVANQRAAHLILLLTNPRTANRLIRDGIRTHRTLLWCRKLLKEPSRCLKCHKIGTGHFASQYPDAEEKCGTCGMNHRTKDCPVKDGETRYCVNCKTRGHAAWDRSCPVFVTQYDKMASKVPNNQYKYYP
;
A
#
# COMPACT_ATOMS: atom_id res chain seq x y z
N MET A 1 36.17 5.23 13.68
CA MET A 1 35.19 4.73 14.67
C MET A 1 33.83 5.32 14.34
N THR A 2 32.87 4.49 13.97
CA THR A 2 31.55 4.92 13.49
C THR A 2 30.70 5.38 14.66
N GLN A 3 30.49 6.70 14.79
CA GLN A 3 29.71 7.31 15.85
C GLN A 3 28.20 7.11 15.58
N TYR A 4 27.58 6.14 16.24
CA TYR A 4 26.12 6.03 16.30
C TYR A 4 25.63 6.47 17.69
N SER A 5 24.48 7.15 17.73
CA SER A 5 23.80 7.52 18.98
C SER A 5 23.43 6.28 19.80
N SER A 6 23.42 6.39 21.13
CA SER A 6 22.98 5.31 22.04
C SER A 6 21.52 4.88 21.85
N GLN A 7 20.74 5.64 21.09
CA GLN A 7 19.36 5.32 20.70
C GLN A 7 19.24 4.76 19.26
N ALA A 8 20.35 4.55 18.55
CA ALA A 8 20.32 4.01 17.21
C ALA A 8 19.86 2.54 17.24
N SER A 9 18.76 2.25 16.55
CA SER A 9 18.31 0.87 16.31
C SER A 9 18.43 0.56 14.82
N VAL A 10 19.03 -0.59 14.51
CA VAL A 10 19.06 -1.11 13.15
C VAL A 10 17.70 -1.73 12.86
N LYS A 11 16.94 -1.14 11.94
CA LYS A 11 15.69 -1.74 11.47
C LYS A 11 16.01 -2.73 10.35
N PRO A 12 15.52 -3.97 10.43
CA PRO A 12 15.73 -4.93 9.36
C PRO A 12 15.10 -4.41 8.07
N ARG A 13 15.74 -4.71 6.94
CA ARG A 13 15.16 -4.42 5.63
C ARG A 13 14.01 -5.40 5.39
N LEU A 14 12.84 -4.84 5.05
CA LEU A 14 11.64 -5.63 4.77
C LEU A 14 11.34 -5.68 3.27
N TYR A 15 10.70 -6.78 2.86
CA TYR A 15 10.34 -7.11 1.48
C TYR A 15 8.82 -7.22 1.35
N PRO A 16 8.10 -6.09 1.21
CA PRO A 16 6.65 -6.09 1.20
C PRO A 16 6.04 -6.68 -0.08
N ILE A 17 5.20 -7.69 0.07
CA ILE A 17 4.37 -8.21 -1.03
C ILE A 17 2.89 -7.97 -0.74
N ILE A 18 2.08 -8.06 -1.78
CA ILE A 18 0.61 -8.02 -1.72
C ILE A 18 0.12 -9.42 -2.03
N ILE A 19 -0.72 -9.96 -1.16
CA ILE A 19 -1.48 -11.18 -1.41
C ILE A 19 -2.89 -10.77 -1.84
N GLU A 20 -3.33 -11.30 -2.97
CA GLU A 20 -4.60 -10.93 -3.56
C GLU A 20 -5.74 -11.83 -3.09
N ARG A 21 -6.90 -11.22 -2.76
CA ARG A 21 -8.15 -11.93 -2.41
C ARG A 21 -8.02 -12.89 -1.22
N VAL A 22 -7.32 -12.45 -0.17
CA VAL A 22 -7.27 -13.17 1.11
C VAL A 22 -8.65 -13.11 1.78
N PRO A 23 -9.20 -14.24 2.27
CA PRO A 23 -10.46 -14.26 3.01
C PRO A 23 -10.42 -13.30 4.22
N ILE A 24 -11.50 -12.56 4.46
CA ILE A 24 -11.54 -11.55 5.54
C ILE A 24 -11.53 -12.18 6.94
N GLU A 25 -11.75 -13.49 7.03
CA GLU A 25 -11.66 -14.30 8.24
C GLU A 25 -10.22 -14.40 8.76
N PHE A 26 -9.21 -14.19 7.91
CA PHE A 26 -7.80 -14.14 8.31
C PHE A 26 -7.54 -12.94 9.23
N LYS A 27 -6.91 -13.15 10.39
CA LYS A 27 -6.63 -12.07 11.34
C LYS A 27 -5.16 -11.63 11.24
N PRO A 28 -4.86 -10.51 10.56
CA PRO A 28 -3.47 -10.11 10.28
C PRO A 28 -2.65 -9.72 11.52
N ASP A 29 -3.35 -9.34 12.59
CA ASP A 29 -2.74 -8.87 13.85
C ASP A 29 -2.58 -10.00 14.88
N VAL A 30 -3.03 -11.22 14.57
CA VAL A 30 -2.94 -12.38 15.47
C VAL A 30 -1.69 -13.18 15.13
N ASN A 31 -0.73 -13.23 16.06
CA ASN A 31 0.56 -13.90 15.84
C ASN A 31 0.39 -15.40 15.46
N ALA A 32 -0.55 -16.10 16.11
CA ALA A 32 -0.85 -17.50 15.80
C ALA A 32 -1.28 -17.73 14.35
N ASP A 33 -2.09 -16.82 13.77
CA ASP A 33 -2.50 -16.92 12.36
C ASP A 33 -1.32 -16.70 11.41
N LEU A 34 -0.36 -15.84 11.79
CA LEU A 34 0.88 -15.66 11.03
C LEU A 34 1.76 -16.90 11.07
N ARG A 35 1.97 -17.50 12.25
CA ARG A 35 2.79 -18.72 12.39
C ARG A 35 2.18 -19.88 11.61
N ASN A 36 0.86 -20.05 11.71
CA ASN A 36 0.11 -21.04 10.92
C ASN A 36 0.26 -20.82 9.41
N LEU A 37 0.34 -19.57 8.96
CA LEU A 37 0.56 -19.23 7.56
C LEU A 37 1.99 -19.59 7.12
N GLU A 38 2.98 -19.35 7.99
CA GLU A 38 4.38 -19.72 7.73
C GLU A 38 4.53 -21.23 7.55
N ASP A 39 4.05 -22.00 8.54
CA ASP A 39 4.15 -23.46 8.56
C ASP A 39 3.53 -24.09 7.31
N LYS A 40 2.32 -23.64 6.93
CA LYS A 40 1.58 -24.15 5.76
C LYS A 40 2.27 -23.83 4.42
N ASN A 41 3.18 -22.88 4.40
CA ASN A 41 3.86 -22.42 3.20
C ASN A 41 5.37 -22.69 3.21
N GLY A 42 5.87 -23.44 4.20
CA GLY A 42 7.30 -23.73 4.35
C GLY A 42 8.13 -22.44 4.41
N ILE A 43 7.60 -21.41 5.08
CA ILE A 43 8.30 -20.16 5.40
C ILE A 43 8.97 -20.37 6.75
N CYS A 44 10.18 -19.84 6.94
CA CYS A 44 10.85 -19.96 8.23
C CYS A 44 10.06 -19.20 9.31
N ASN A 45 10.07 -19.72 10.54
CA ASN A 45 9.45 -19.02 11.65
C ASN A 45 10.08 -17.63 11.81
N GLU A 46 9.23 -16.63 12.02
CA GLU A 46 9.55 -15.20 12.19
C GLU A 46 10.04 -14.49 10.94
N GLU A 47 9.93 -15.14 9.78
CA GLU A 47 10.23 -14.51 8.50
C GLU A 47 9.10 -13.58 8.04
N ILE A 48 7.86 -13.84 8.45
CA ILE A 48 6.75 -12.88 8.38
C ILE A 48 6.85 -11.93 9.58
N GLU A 49 7.40 -10.75 9.34
CA GLU A 49 7.53 -9.67 10.35
C GLU A 49 6.15 -9.19 10.81
N ARG A 50 5.28 -8.85 9.84
CA ARG A 50 3.91 -8.40 10.10
C ARG A 50 3.06 -8.44 8.84
N THR A 51 1.74 -8.43 9.03
CA THR A 51 0.77 -8.24 7.95
C THR A 51 -0.18 -7.10 8.26
N ARG A 52 -0.85 -6.58 7.23
CA ARG A 52 -1.98 -5.65 7.39
C ARG A 52 -2.86 -5.62 6.16
N TRP A 53 -4.14 -5.35 6.35
CA TRP A 53 -5.04 -5.09 5.22
C TRP A 53 -4.64 -3.81 4.45
N ILE A 54 -4.75 -3.83 3.12
CA ILE A 54 -4.63 -2.61 2.30
C ILE A 54 -5.80 -1.67 2.60
N LYS A 55 -7.02 -2.23 2.64
CA LYS A 55 -8.24 -1.53 3.04
C LYS A 55 -8.56 -1.87 4.49
N PRO A 56 -8.50 -0.91 5.43
CA PRO A 56 -8.81 -1.16 6.84
C PRO A 56 -10.20 -1.81 7.00
N PRO A 57 -10.39 -2.72 7.97
CA PRO A 57 -11.68 -3.40 8.20
C PRO A 57 -12.87 -2.44 8.31
N ALA A 58 -12.71 -1.32 9.01
CA ALA A 58 -13.74 -0.28 9.16
C ALA A 58 -14.21 0.36 7.83
N ARG A 59 -13.49 0.14 6.72
CA ARG A 59 -13.84 0.64 5.39
C ARG A 59 -14.26 -0.49 4.44
N GLN A 60 -14.25 -1.75 4.86
CA GLN A 60 -14.68 -2.87 4.02
C GLN A 60 -16.20 -2.84 3.84
N VAL A 61 -16.67 -3.32 2.68
CA VAL A 61 -18.12 -3.37 2.41
C VAL A 61 -18.71 -4.54 3.20
N ALA A 62 -19.93 -4.41 3.73
CA ALA A 62 -20.55 -5.41 4.61
C ALA A 62 -20.52 -6.86 4.05
N ASN A 63 -20.67 -7.01 2.74
CA ASN A 63 -20.67 -8.32 2.06
C ASN A 63 -19.34 -8.69 1.40
N GLN A 64 -18.25 -7.98 1.73
CA GLN A 64 -16.94 -8.25 1.16
C GLN A 64 -16.36 -9.54 1.76
N ARG A 65 -16.15 -10.57 0.93
CA ARG A 65 -15.65 -11.88 1.38
C ARG A 65 -14.13 -12.03 1.33
N ALA A 66 -13.44 -11.12 0.63
CA ALA A 66 -11.99 -11.17 0.48
C ALA A 66 -11.41 -9.76 0.37
N ALA A 67 -10.17 -9.58 0.78
CA ALA A 67 -9.43 -8.32 0.70
C ALA A 67 -7.97 -8.54 0.28
N HIS A 68 -7.27 -7.46 -0.04
CA HIS A 68 -5.84 -7.51 -0.32
C HIS A 68 -5.04 -7.29 0.95
N LEU A 69 -4.06 -8.16 1.19
CA LEU A 69 -3.21 -8.14 2.36
C LEU A 69 -1.80 -7.70 1.96
N ILE A 70 -1.18 -6.83 2.75
CA ILE A 70 0.27 -6.57 2.67
C ILE A 70 0.95 -7.52 3.64
N LEU A 71 1.93 -8.27 3.14
CA LEU A 71 2.80 -9.15 3.89
C LEU A 71 4.22 -8.56 3.87
N LEU A 72 4.81 -8.33 5.04
CA LEU A 72 6.18 -7.84 5.19
C LEU A 72 7.11 -8.97 5.61
N LEU A 73 8.04 -9.33 4.72
CA LEU A 73 8.99 -10.41 4.94
C LEU A 73 10.39 -9.87 5.27
N THR A 74 11.16 -10.61 6.05
CA THR A 74 12.55 -10.24 6.41
C THR A 74 13.57 -10.77 5.41
N ASN A 75 13.20 -11.70 4.52
CA ASN A 75 14.12 -12.29 3.53
C ASN A 75 13.56 -12.24 2.09
N PRO A 76 14.38 -11.74 1.12
CA PRO A 76 13.93 -11.54 -0.25
C PRO A 76 13.70 -12.85 -1.01
N ARG A 77 14.41 -13.93 -0.66
CA ARG A 77 14.26 -15.23 -1.33
C ARG A 77 12.86 -15.79 -1.13
N THR A 78 12.34 -15.69 0.09
CA THR A 78 10.97 -16.09 0.40
C THR A 78 9.95 -15.17 -0.25
N ALA A 79 10.18 -13.85 -0.22
CA ALA A 79 9.31 -12.92 -0.95
C ALA A 79 9.24 -13.27 -2.45
N ASN A 80 10.37 -13.56 -3.07
CA ASN A 80 10.46 -13.95 -4.49
C ASN A 80 9.79 -15.29 -4.77
N ARG A 81 9.97 -16.28 -3.89
CA ARG A 81 9.28 -17.57 -3.95
C ARG A 81 7.77 -17.37 -3.93
N LEU A 82 7.24 -16.56 -3.00
CA LEU A 82 5.81 -16.30 -2.91
C LEU A 82 5.28 -15.49 -4.11
N ILE A 83 6.04 -14.54 -4.66
CA ILE A 83 5.67 -13.83 -5.90
C ILE A 83 5.59 -14.79 -7.10
N ARG A 84 6.47 -15.79 -7.16
CA ARG A 84 6.55 -16.76 -8.26
C ARG A 84 5.48 -17.85 -8.13
N ASP A 85 5.37 -18.44 -6.95
CA ASP A 85 4.64 -19.69 -6.72
C ASP A 85 3.26 -19.46 -6.06
N GLY A 86 3.01 -18.24 -5.58
CA GLY A 86 1.83 -17.90 -4.79
C GLY A 86 1.97 -18.28 -3.32
N ILE A 87 0.89 -18.08 -2.56
CA ILE A 87 0.77 -18.44 -1.16
C ILE A 87 -0.53 -19.21 -0.93
N ARG A 88 -0.49 -20.28 -0.15
CA ARG A 88 -1.67 -21.04 0.25
C ARG A 88 -2.28 -20.44 1.51
N THR A 89 -3.54 -20.02 1.41
CA THR A 89 -4.37 -19.62 2.55
C THR A 89 -5.58 -20.55 2.62
N HIS A 90 -5.79 -21.21 3.76
CA HIS A 90 -6.79 -22.28 3.91
C HIS A 90 -6.64 -23.38 2.84
N ARG A 91 -7.55 -23.44 1.86
CA ARG A 91 -7.57 -24.44 0.77
C ARG A 91 -7.35 -23.82 -0.62
N THR A 92 -6.93 -22.56 -0.68
CA THR A 92 -6.81 -21.81 -1.93
C THR A 92 -5.38 -21.31 -2.13
N LEU A 93 -4.86 -21.47 -3.34
CA LEU A 93 -3.64 -20.80 -3.77
C LEU A 93 -3.98 -19.38 -4.21
N LEU A 94 -3.35 -18.40 -3.58
CA LEU A 94 -3.51 -16.98 -3.87
C LEU A 94 -2.25 -16.43 -4.51
N TRP A 95 -2.44 -15.51 -5.45
CA TRP A 95 -1.34 -14.85 -6.15
C TRP A 95 -0.76 -13.71 -5.32
N CYS A 96 0.56 -13.58 -5.41
CA CYS A 96 1.31 -12.53 -4.76
C CYS A 96 1.97 -11.63 -5.79
N ARG A 97 2.09 -10.35 -5.47
CA ARG A 97 2.90 -9.41 -6.26
C ARG A 97 3.68 -8.48 -5.35
N LYS A 98 4.75 -7.90 -5.88
CA LYS A 98 5.57 -6.95 -5.15
C LYS A 98 4.78 -5.68 -4.82
N LEU A 99 4.91 -5.16 -3.59
CA LEU A 99 4.41 -3.83 -3.26
C LEU A 99 5.38 -2.79 -3.81
N LEU A 100 5.00 -2.19 -4.93
CA LEU A 100 5.80 -1.13 -5.56
C LEU A 100 5.67 0.17 -4.78
N LYS A 101 6.75 0.94 -4.74
CA LYS A 101 6.74 2.26 -4.12
C LYS A 101 6.00 3.24 -5.04
N GLU A 102 5.05 3.98 -4.51
CA GLU A 102 4.30 4.98 -5.26
C GLU A 102 4.67 6.41 -4.82
N PRO A 103 4.52 7.42 -5.70
CA PRO A 103 4.62 8.82 -5.32
C PRO A 103 3.73 9.16 -4.13
N SER A 104 4.31 9.80 -3.12
CA SER A 104 3.53 10.32 -2.00
C SER A 104 2.68 11.50 -2.46
N ARG A 105 1.50 11.60 -1.86
CA ARG A 105 0.58 12.72 -2.00
C ARG A 105 0.30 13.32 -0.63
N CYS A 106 0.19 14.64 -0.56
CA CYS A 106 -0.28 15.28 0.66
C CYS A 106 -1.72 14.83 0.95
N LEU A 107 -2.03 14.40 2.17
CA LEU A 107 -3.38 13.93 2.51
C LEU A 107 -4.40 15.06 2.69
N LYS A 108 -3.96 16.33 2.75
CA LYS A 108 -4.85 17.51 2.84
C LYS A 108 -5.09 18.17 1.48
N CYS A 109 -4.05 18.42 0.69
CA CYS A 109 -4.21 19.08 -0.61
C CYS A 109 -4.28 18.09 -1.80
N HIS A 110 -3.92 16.82 -1.57
CA HIS A 110 -3.89 15.74 -2.58
C HIS A 110 -2.97 15.93 -3.77
N LYS A 111 -2.12 16.97 -3.75
CA LYS A 111 -1.08 17.17 -4.76
C LYS A 111 0.03 16.12 -4.62
N ILE A 112 0.51 15.65 -5.76
CA ILE A 112 1.61 14.68 -5.89
C ILE A 112 2.90 15.45 -6.22
N GLY A 113 4.01 15.07 -5.61
CA GLY A 113 5.33 15.62 -5.97
C GLY A 113 5.62 17.04 -5.48
N THR A 114 4.82 17.57 -4.55
CA THR A 114 4.99 18.93 -4.00
C THR A 114 5.95 19.02 -2.81
N GLY A 115 6.59 17.92 -2.44
CA GLY A 115 7.61 17.89 -1.38
C GLY A 115 7.11 18.14 0.05
N HIS A 116 5.82 18.40 0.25
CA HIS A 116 5.23 18.63 1.57
C HIS A 116 4.30 17.49 2.00
N PHE A 117 4.17 17.33 3.32
CA PHE A 117 3.24 16.39 3.94
C PHE A 117 2.04 17.10 4.54
N ALA A 118 1.02 16.33 4.94
CA ALA A 118 -0.21 16.86 5.54
C ALA A 118 0.05 17.71 6.79
N SER A 119 1.10 17.42 7.57
CA SER A 119 1.49 18.21 8.75
C SER A 119 1.93 19.63 8.43
N GLN A 120 2.39 19.88 7.20
CA GLN A 120 2.89 21.18 6.74
C GLN A 120 1.84 21.98 5.94
N TYR A 121 0.62 21.43 5.80
CA TYR A 121 -0.43 22.05 5.02
C TYR A 121 -1.57 22.55 5.93
N PRO A 122 -2.05 23.81 5.76
CA PRO A 122 -3.13 24.36 6.59
C PRO A 122 -4.44 23.58 6.48
N ASP A 123 -5.13 23.37 7.60
CA ASP A 123 -6.43 22.68 7.62
C ASP A 123 -7.53 23.47 6.88
N ALA A 124 -7.49 24.81 6.96
CA ALA A 124 -8.44 25.69 6.30
C ALA A 124 -8.44 25.58 4.76
N GLU A 125 -7.35 25.06 4.19
CA GLU A 125 -7.21 24.88 2.74
C GLU A 125 -7.38 23.41 2.30
N GLU A 126 -7.82 22.53 3.20
CA GLU A 126 -8.00 21.11 2.89
C GLU A 126 -8.94 20.93 1.69
N LYS A 127 -8.52 20.08 0.76
CA LYS A 127 -9.26 19.71 -0.45
C LYS A 127 -9.70 18.26 -0.34
N CYS A 128 -10.84 17.95 -0.93
CA CYS A 128 -11.29 16.58 -1.06
C CYS A 128 -10.57 15.86 -2.20
N GLY A 129 -10.11 14.64 -1.93
CA GLY A 129 -9.39 13.83 -2.90
C GLY A 129 -10.29 13.20 -3.96
N THR A 130 -11.61 13.27 -3.78
CA THR A 130 -12.61 12.72 -4.71
C THR A 130 -13.16 13.79 -5.66
N CYS A 131 -13.49 14.98 -5.16
CA CYS A 131 -14.11 16.05 -5.96
C CYS A 131 -13.37 17.40 -5.94
N GLY A 132 -12.27 17.53 -5.19
CA GLY A 132 -11.46 18.76 -5.15
C GLY A 132 -12.05 19.95 -4.39
N MET A 133 -13.23 19.80 -3.76
CA MET A 133 -13.89 20.87 -2.99
C MET A 133 -13.32 21.00 -1.55
N ASN A 134 -13.69 22.07 -0.84
CA ASN A 134 -13.19 22.41 0.50
C ASN A 134 -13.92 21.61 1.60
N HIS A 135 -13.58 20.34 1.74
CA HIS A 135 -14.05 19.45 2.79
C HIS A 135 -13.19 18.21 2.88
N ARG A 136 -13.29 17.48 3.98
CA ARG A 136 -12.59 16.21 4.15
C ARG A 136 -13.14 15.17 3.19
N THR A 137 -12.24 14.37 2.62
CA THR A 137 -12.62 13.30 1.68
C THR A 137 -13.64 12.31 2.26
N LYS A 138 -13.61 12.08 3.59
CA LYS A 138 -14.56 11.19 4.27
C LYS A 138 -16.01 11.73 4.27
N ASP A 139 -16.18 13.04 4.16
CA ASP A 139 -17.46 13.75 4.21
C ASP A 139 -17.93 14.12 2.79
N CYS A 140 -17.35 13.49 1.76
CA CYS A 140 -17.66 13.78 0.37
C CYS A 140 -18.96 13.10 -0.07
N PRO A 141 -19.95 13.86 -0.62
CA PRO A 141 -21.21 13.28 -1.07
C PRO A 141 -21.09 12.65 -2.47
N VAL A 142 -20.02 12.94 -3.22
CA VAL A 142 -19.79 12.43 -4.57
C VAL A 142 -19.49 10.93 -4.52
N LYS A 143 -20.32 10.14 -5.19
CA LYS A 143 -20.17 8.68 -5.30
C LYS A 143 -19.94 8.23 -6.75
N ASP A 144 -20.59 8.90 -7.69
CA ASP A 144 -20.46 8.64 -9.12
C ASP A 144 -19.04 8.94 -9.62
N GLY A 145 -18.67 8.34 -10.75
CA GLY A 145 -17.33 8.49 -11.34
C GLY A 145 -17.15 9.82 -12.09
N GLU A 146 -18.21 10.28 -12.77
CA GLU A 146 -18.15 11.41 -13.71
C GLU A 146 -17.97 12.76 -13.01
N THR A 147 -18.57 12.94 -11.84
CA THR A 147 -18.42 14.18 -11.05
C THR A 147 -17.15 14.21 -10.20
N ARG A 148 -16.36 13.12 -10.19
CA ARG A 148 -15.03 13.14 -9.57
C ARG A 148 -14.14 14.13 -10.28
N TYR A 149 -13.26 14.76 -9.51
CA TYR A 149 -12.33 15.74 -10.02
C TYR A 149 -10.95 15.52 -9.42
N CYS A 150 -9.94 15.63 -10.27
CA CYS A 150 -8.55 15.42 -9.90
C CYS A 150 -7.82 16.76 -9.77
N VAL A 151 -7.38 17.09 -8.56
CA VAL A 151 -6.62 18.33 -8.27
C VAL A 151 -5.25 18.40 -8.96
N ASN A 152 -4.72 17.26 -9.43
CA ASN A 152 -3.40 17.17 -10.04
C ASN A 152 -3.44 17.52 -11.54
N CYS A 153 -4.31 16.87 -12.32
CA CYS A 153 -4.46 17.12 -13.76
C CYS A 153 -5.58 18.11 -14.09
N LYS A 154 -6.38 18.52 -13.09
CA LYS A 154 -7.48 19.48 -13.20
C LYS A 154 -8.60 19.03 -14.15
N THR A 155 -8.84 17.72 -14.26
CA THR A 155 -9.94 17.17 -15.08
C THR A 155 -10.98 16.44 -14.24
N ARG A 156 -12.19 16.33 -14.80
CA ARG A 156 -13.29 15.51 -14.26
C ARG A 156 -13.21 14.07 -14.76
N GLY A 157 -14.00 13.18 -14.15
CA GLY A 157 -14.10 11.76 -14.51
C GLY A 157 -13.22 10.83 -13.67
N HIS A 158 -12.32 11.37 -12.84
CA HIS A 158 -11.54 10.59 -11.87
C HIS A 158 -11.12 11.41 -10.66
N ALA A 159 -10.73 10.71 -9.59
CA ALA A 159 -10.32 11.31 -8.33
C ALA A 159 -8.80 11.50 -8.27
N ALA A 160 -8.32 12.33 -7.33
CA ALA A 160 -6.89 12.60 -7.15
C ALA A 160 -6.05 11.38 -6.70
N TRP A 161 -6.70 10.27 -6.32
CA TRP A 161 -6.08 9.01 -5.95
C TRP A 161 -6.09 7.96 -7.08
N ASP A 162 -6.59 8.31 -8.26
CA ASP A 162 -6.60 7.44 -9.43
C ASP A 162 -5.18 7.22 -9.98
N ARG A 163 -4.83 5.96 -10.26
CA ARG A 163 -3.52 5.56 -10.82
C ARG A 163 -3.44 5.72 -12.34
N SER A 164 -4.58 5.91 -13.01
CA SER A 164 -4.68 6.23 -14.43
C SER A 164 -4.48 7.73 -14.72
N CYS A 165 -4.40 8.57 -13.69
CA CYS A 165 -4.16 10.01 -13.85
C CYS A 165 -2.81 10.26 -14.57
N PRO A 166 -2.78 11.06 -15.65
CA PRO A 166 -1.54 11.30 -16.41
C PRO A 166 -0.43 11.96 -15.57
N VAL A 167 -0.82 12.81 -14.62
CA VAL A 167 0.13 13.41 -13.67
C VAL A 167 0.66 12.35 -12.70
N PHE A 168 -0.17 11.42 -12.24
CA PHE A 168 0.30 10.31 -11.41
C PHE A 168 1.28 9.42 -12.17
N VAL A 169 0.94 9.01 -13.39
CA VAL A 169 1.80 8.17 -14.24
C VAL A 169 3.16 8.85 -14.45
N THR A 170 3.17 10.13 -14.85
CA THR A 170 4.41 10.89 -15.04
C THR A 170 5.27 10.95 -13.77
N GLN A 171 4.65 11.18 -12.61
CA GLN A 171 5.37 11.23 -11.33
C GLN A 171 5.85 9.84 -10.88
N TYR A 172 5.07 8.80 -11.17
CA TYR A 172 5.43 7.42 -10.91
C TYR A 172 6.64 7.01 -11.73
N ASP A 173 6.67 7.28 -13.03
CA ASP A 173 7.80 6.94 -13.90
C ASP A 173 9.10 7.65 -13.47
N LYS A 174 8.99 8.94 -13.14
CA LYS A 174 10.11 9.74 -12.58
C LYS A 174 10.64 9.16 -11.26
N MET A 175 9.77 8.57 -10.44
CA MET A 175 10.17 7.92 -9.19
C MET A 175 10.74 6.53 -9.46
N ALA A 176 10.08 5.72 -10.29
CA ALA A 176 10.44 4.34 -10.57
C ALA A 176 11.81 4.23 -11.24
N SER A 177 12.19 5.20 -12.08
CA SER A 177 13.55 5.26 -12.66
C SER A 177 14.66 5.41 -11.61
N LYS A 178 14.33 5.95 -10.43
CA LYS A 178 15.27 6.17 -9.31
C LYS A 178 15.17 5.12 -8.20
N VAL A 179 14.20 4.21 -8.28
CA VAL A 179 13.94 3.18 -7.27
C VAL A 179 14.19 1.82 -7.92
N PRO A 180 15.38 1.20 -7.74
CA PRO A 180 15.69 -0.08 -8.36
C PRO A 180 14.66 -1.17 -8.07
N ASN A 181 14.12 -1.17 -6.85
CA ASN A 181 13.05 -2.10 -6.47
C ASN A 181 11.77 -1.91 -7.30
N ASN A 182 11.51 -0.81 -8.00
CA ASN A 182 10.31 -0.72 -8.84
C ASN A 182 10.52 -1.27 -10.26
N GLN A 183 11.77 -1.51 -10.67
CA GLN A 183 12.12 -1.86 -12.05
C GLN A 183 12.03 -3.36 -12.34
N TYR A 184 12.05 -4.19 -11.30
CA TYR A 184 12.07 -5.65 -11.43
C TYR A 184 10.82 -6.30 -10.82
N LYS A 185 10.41 -7.44 -11.37
CA LYS A 185 9.35 -8.26 -10.77
C LYS A 185 9.73 -8.78 -9.38
N TYR A 186 10.98 -9.19 -9.22
CA TYR A 186 11.53 -9.77 -8.00
C TYR A 186 12.37 -8.76 -7.21
N TYR A 187 12.64 -9.06 -5.94
CA TYR A 187 13.66 -8.37 -5.16
C TYR A 187 15.06 -8.87 -5.55
N PRO A 188 16.07 -7.98 -5.60
CA PRO A 188 17.46 -8.37 -5.80
C PRO A 188 18.00 -9.19 -4.62
#